data_AF-A0A7S3JJP0-F1
#
_entry.id   AF-A0A7S3JJP0-F1
#
_cell.length_a   1.000
_cell.length_b   1.000
_cell.length_c   1.000
_cell.angle_alpha   90.00
_cell.angle_beta   90.00
_cell.angle_gamma   90.00
#
_symmetry.space_group_name_H-M   'P 1'
#
loop_
_entity.id
_entity.type
_entity.pdbx_description
1 polymer ?
#
loop_
_entity_poly.entity_id
_entity_poly.type
_entity_poly.pdbx_seq_one_letter_code
_entity_poly.pdbx_strand_id
1 'polypeptide(L)'
;EMTQSFQIVKRSKEQQHSFNTPYQLANIPKDKFKAKIADQFWSDEPTLADTYQVKLKPGDIIMLATDGLFDNLFKHEILRVVDDFVKQANCITPKLLSNERSGGDSLFSRNRPCVPEYNHVEDLDADDARQLAIKLAQSAYTKAHNNDCLTPFGKRVNKLLKNC
;
A
#
# COMPACT_ATOMS: atom_id res chain seq x y z
N GLU A 1 2.24 9.08 -27.63
CA GLU A 1 2.86 8.73 -26.33
C GLU A 1 1.77 8.26 -25.39
N MET A 2 1.81 6.99 -24.95
CA MET A 2 0.84 6.48 -23.97
C MET A 2 1.46 6.65 -22.57
N THR A 3 1.02 7.65 -21.82
CA THR A 3 1.32 7.78 -20.40
C THR A 3 0.47 6.75 -19.64
N GLN A 4 0.99 5.53 -19.49
CA GLN A 4 0.30 4.47 -18.78
C GLN A 4 0.20 4.83 -17.29
N SER A 5 -1.00 5.14 -16.81
CA SER A 5 -1.27 5.41 -15.39
C SER A 5 -1.48 4.11 -14.61
N PHE A 6 -1.05 4.07 -13.36
CA PHE A 6 -1.32 2.96 -12.46
C PHE A 6 -2.83 2.78 -12.23
N GLN A 7 -3.24 1.52 -12.04
CA GLN A 7 -4.62 1.16 -11.73
C GLN A 7 -4.66 0.12 -10.61
N ILE A 8 -5.74 0.11 -9.84
CA ILE A 8 -5.95 -0.88 -8.79
C ILE A 8 -6.43 -2.18 -9.41
N VAL A 9 -5.54 -3.17 -9.49
CA VAL A 9 -5.87 -4.52 -9.99
C VAL A 9 -6.65 -5.33 -8.95
N LYS A 10 -6.24 -5.25 -7.67
CA LYS A 10 -6.88 -5.94 -6.56
C LYS A 10 -6.84 -5.06 -5.31
N ARG A 11 -7.92 -5.10 -4.53
CA ARG A 11 -8.00 -4.54 -3.18
C ARG A 11 -8.73 -5.55 -2.29
N SER A 12 -8.23 -5.77 -1.08
CA SER A 12 -8.95 -6.54 -0.05
C SER A 12 -10.21 -5.79 0.37
N LYS A 13 -11.22 -6.52 0.84
CA LYS A 13 -12.37 -5.91 1.50
C LYS A 13 -12.04 -5.72 2.98
N GLU A 14 -12.59 -4.67 3.57
CA GLU A 14 -12.48 -4.46 5.01
C GLU A 14 -13.27 -5.55 5.75
N GLN A 15 -12.65 -6.27 6.69
CA GLN A 15 -13.30 -7.28 7.54
C GLN A 15 -13.80 -6.59 8.82
N GLN A 16 -15.12 -6.40 8.92
CA GLN A 16 -15.76 -5.61 9.98
C GLN A 16 -17.16 -6.13 10.29
N HIS A 17 -17.58 -6.02 11.56
CA HIS A 17 -18.93 -6.33 12.03
C HIS A 17 -19.92 -5.22 11.65
N SER A 18 -19.44 -3.98 11.69
CA SER A 18 -20.17 -2.76 11.36
C SER A 18 -19.19 -1.66 11.00
N PHE A 19 -19.68 -0.52 10.53
CA PHE A 19 -18.80 0.62 10.25
C PHE A 19 -17.99 0.99 11.50
N ASN A 20 -16.67 1.11 11.34
CA ASN A 20 -15.73 1.41 12.43
C ASN A 20 -15.71 0.34 13.55
N THR A 21 -16.02 -0.92 13.21
CA THR A 21 -15.95 -2.06 14.13
C THR A 21 -15.24 -3.23 13.42
N PRO A 22 -13.91 -3.18 13.28
CA PRO A 22 -13.13 -4.20 12.57
C PRO A 22 -13.20 -5.55 13.30
N TYR A 23 -12.98 -6.64 12.57
CA TYR A 23 -12.71 -7.93 13.18
C TYR A 23 -11.42 -7.87 13.99
N GLN A 24 -11.43 -8.43 15.19
CA GLN A 24 -10.30 -8.36 16.10
C GLN A 24 -10.17 -9.64 16.92
N LEU A 25 -8.94 -10.17 16.94
CA LEU A 25 -8.58 -11.25 17.85
C LEU A 25 -8.44 -10.67 19.25
N ALA A 26 -9.06 -11.32 20.24
CA ALA A 26 -8.98 -10.89 21.63
C ALA A 26 -8.43 -12.01 22.52
N ASN A 27 -7.50 -11.66 23.42
CA ASN A 27 -7.05 -12.56 24.47
C ASN A 27 -7.59 -12.06 25.81
N ILE A 28 -8.81 -12.47 26.15
CA ILE A 28 -9.55 -11.97 27.33
C ILE A 28 -9.24 -12.86 28.54
N PRO A 29 -8.70 -12.30 29.65
CA PRO A 29 -8.46 -13.06 30.87
C PRO A 29 -9.76 -13.59 31.49
N LYS A 30 -9.87 -14.92 31.62
CA LYS A 30 -11.07 -15.63 32.10
C LYS A 30 -11.48 -15.26 33.53
N ASP A 31 -10.51 -14.88 34.37
CA ASP A 31 -10.73 -14.74 35.82
C ASP A 31 -11.22 -13.34 36.26
N LYS A 32 -11.07 -12.32 35.40
CA LYS A 32 -11.42 -10.92 35.73
C LYS A 32 -12.75 -10.45 35.13
N PHE A 33 -13.28 -11.16 34.15
CA PHE A 33 -14.55 -10.85 33.47
C PHE A 33 -15.57 -11.97 33.70
N LYS A 34 -16.08 -12.09 34.93
CA LYS A 34 -17.20 -12.99 35.25
C LYS A 34 -18.44 -12.61 34.43
N ALA A 35 -18.73 -13.39 33.39
CA ALA A 35 -20.04 -13.70 32.77
C ALA A 35 -20.99 -12.56 32.33
N LYS A 36 -20.80 -11.30 32.71
CA LYS A 36 -21.74 -10.19 32.41
C LYS A 36 -21.29 -9.25 31.28
N ILE A 37 -20.02 -9.27 30.90
CA ILE A 37 -19.45 -8.37 29.86
C ILE A 37 -18.80 -9.17 28.72
N ALA A 38 -18.63 -10.50 28.85
CA ALA A 38 -18.07 -11.33 27.79
C ALA A 38 -18.91 -11.25 26.50
N ASP A 39 -20.23 -11.16 26.62
CA ASP A 39 -21.15 -11.00 25.49
C ASP A 39 -21.12 -9.59 24.85
N GLN A 40 -20.37 -8.64 25.41
CA GLN A 40 -20.26 -7.26 24.90
C GLN A 40 -18.99 -7.01 24.08
N PHE A 41 -18.07 -7.98 24.01
CA PHE A 41 -16.83 -7.85 23.25
C PHE A 41 -16.82 -8.78 22.04
N TRP A 42 -16.39 -8.26 20.90
CA TRP A 42 -16.05 -9.08 19.74
C TRP A 42 -14.76 -9.85 20.05
N SER A 43 -14.84 -11.17 20.00
CA SER A 43 -13.69 -12.09 20.10
C SER A 43 -13.70 -12.95 18.85
N ASP A 44 -13.11 -12.43 17.78
CA ASP A 44 -13.09 -13.10 16.49
C ASP A 44 -12.05 -14.22 16.47
N GLU A 45 -12.32 -15.27 15.69
CA GLU A 45 -11.43 -16.42 15.54
C GLU A 45 -10.51 -16.24 14.31
N PRO A 46 -9.26 -16.75 14.33
CA PRO A 46 -8.36 -16.70 13.18
C PRO A 46 -8.93 -17.36 11.91
N THR A 47 -9.89 -18.27 12.07
CA THR A 47 -10.60 -18.95 10.97
C THR A 47 -11.51 -18.02 10.16
N LEU A 48 -11.81 -16.82 10.68
CA LEU A 48 -12.55 -15.77 9.99
C LEU A 48 -11.65 -14.93 9.06
N ALA A 49 -10.34 -15.14 9.08
CA ALA A 49 -9.42 -14.42 8.20
C ALA A 49 -9.66 -14.79 6.72
N ASP A 50 -9.87 -13.77 5.89
CA ASP A 50 -9.96 -13.98 4.46
C ASP A 50 -8.58 -14.34 3.90
N THR A 51 -8.53 -15.34 3.03
CA THR A 51 -7.31 -15.71 2.30
C THR A 51 -7.47 -15.39 0.83
N TYR A 52 -6.40 -14.86 0.23
CA TYR A 52 -6.40 -14.44 -1.17
C TYR A 52 -5.11 -14.88 -1.85
N GLN A 53 -5.21 -15.21 -3.13
CA GLN A 53 -4.08 -15.43 -4.02
C GLN A 53 -4.20 -14.50 -5.22
N VAL A 54 -3.11 -13.84 -5.59
CA VAL A 54 -3.07 -12.88 -6.69
C VAL A 54 -1.85 -13.20 -7.54
N LYS A 55 -2.05 -13.33 -8.86
CA LYS A 55 -0.94 -13.45 -9.82
C LYS A 55 -0.38 -12.06 -10.09
N LEU A 56 0.92 -11.90 -9.86
CA LEU A 56 1.63 -10.65 -10.05
C LEU A 56 2.39 -10.64 -11.39
N LYS A 57 2.67 -9.44 -11.88
CA LYS A 57 3.53 -9.17 -13.04
C LYS A 57 4.68 -8.24 -12.62
N PRO A 58 5.82 -8.27 -13.34
CA PRO A 58 6.86 -7.27 -13.16
C PRO A 58 6.28 -5.84 -13.28
N GLY A 59 6.72 -4.95 -12.39
CA GLY A 59 6.20 -3.58 -12.27
C GLY A 59 4.92 -3.43 -11.42
N ASP A 60 4.31 -4.51 -10.92
CA ASP A 60 3.19 -4.40 -9.98
C ASP A 60 3.66 -3.88 -8.61
N ILE A 61 2.91 -2.95 -8.02
CA ILE A 61 3.16 -2.42 -6.67
C ILE A 61 2.17 -3.06 -5.68
N ILE A 62 2.71 -3.73 -4.66
CA ILE A 62 1.93 -4.27 -3.54
C ILE A 62 1.94 -3.25 -2.41
N MET A 63 0.75 -2.77 -2.03
CA MET A 63 0.58 -1.83 -0.93
C MET A 63 -0.12 -2.50 0.24
N LEU A 64 0.55 -2.50 1.38
CA LEU A 64 -0.02 -2.87 2.68
C LEU A 64 -0.06 -1.62 3.55
N ALA A 65 -1.22 -1.30 4.09
CA ALA A 65 -1.41 -0.16 4.97
C ALA A 65 -2.54 -0.45 5.96
N THR A 66 -2.52 0.26 7.08
CA THR A 66 -3.65 0.30 8.01
C THR A 66 -4.79 1.18 7.45
N ASP A 67 -5.94 1.10 8.10
CA ASP A 67 -7.11 1.94 7.83
C ASP A 67 -6.79 3.44 7.79
N GLY A 68 -5.85 3.92 8.60
CA GLY A 68 -5.42 5.33 8.62
C GLY A 68 -5.03 5.90 7.25
N LEU A 69 -4.53 5.09 6.31
CA LEU A 69 -4.33 5.53 4.92
C LEU A 69 -5.67 5.61 4.15
N PHE A 70 -6.42 4.51 4.18
CA PHE A 70 -7.62 4.32 3.34
C PHE A 70 -8.84 5.11 3.82
N ASP A 71 -8.85 5.52 5.09
CA ASP A 71 -9.86 6.38 5.68
C ASP A 71 -9.64 7.85 5.34
N ASN A 72 -8.40 8.24 5.04
CA ASN A 72 -8.01 9.63 4.81
C ASN A 72 -7.74 9.97 3.33
N LEU A 73 -7.36 9.01 2.49
CA LEU A 73 -7.13 9.22 1.05
C LEU A 73 -8.09 8.41 0.19
N PHE A 74 -8.68 9.07 -0.81
CA PHE A 74 -9.42 8.36 -1.85
C PHE A 74 -8.48 7.57 -2.76
N LYS A 75 -9.01 6.51 -3.38
CA LYS A 75 -8.27 5.65 -4.33
C LYS A 75 -7.54 6.44 -5.42
N HIS A 76 -8.19 7.46 -5.98
CA HIS A 76 -7.61 8.29 -7.04
C HIS A 76 -6.45 9.15 -6.54
N GLU A 77 -6.46 9.55 -5.27
CA GLU A 77 -5.39 10.33 -4.65
C GLU A 77 -4.16 9.46 -4.40
N ILE A 78 -4.38 8.24 -3.91
CA ILE A 78 -3.32 7.23 -3.76
C ILE A 78 -2.68 6.95 -5.13
N LEU A 79 -3.49 6.67 -6.16
CA LEU A 79 -2.99 6.41 -7.51
C LEU A 79 -2.20 7.60 -8.07
N ARG A 80 -2.67 8.84 -7.86
CA ARG A 80 -1.96 10.04 -8.28
C ARG A 80 -0.60 10.16 -7.62
N VAL A 81 -0.50 9.92 -6.30
CA VAL A 81 0.78 9.98 -5.58
C VAL A 81 1.76 8.94 -6.13
N VAL A 82 1.28 7.73 -6.42
CA VAL A 82 2.09 6.65 -7.02
C VAL A 82 2.53 7.01 -8.44
N ASP A 83 1.61 7.43 -9.30
CA ASP A 83 1.90 7.88 -10.67
C ASP A 83 2.96 8.97 -10.70
N ASP A 84 2.79 10.00 -9.87
CA ASP A 84 3.69 11.15 -9.82
C ASP A 84 5.07 10.73 -9.28
N PHE A 85 5.11 9.83 -8.29
CA PHE A 85 6.38 9.32 -7.73
C PHE A 85 7.16 8.51 -8.76
N VAL A 86 6.52 7.54 -9.42
CA VAL A 86 7.19 6.66 -10.40
C VAL A 86 7.65 7.45 -11.62
N LYS A 87 6.86 8.43 -12.08
CA LYS A 87 7.30 9.36 -13.13
C LYS A 87 8.54 10.13 -12.69
N GLN A 88 8.58 10.63 -11.46
CA GLN A 88 9.74 11.36 -10.93
C GLN A 88 10.98 10.47 -10.82
N ALA A 89 10.85 9.26 -10.29
CA ALA A 89 11.95 8.29 -10.21
C ALA A 89 12.54 8.04 -11.61
N ASN A 90 11.68 7.71 -12.59
CA ASN A 90 12.09 7.47 -13.98
C ASN A 90 12.65 8.72 -14.70
N CYS A 91 12.26 9.92 -14.29
CA CYS A 91 12.78 11.18 -14.84
C CYS A 91 14.10 11.60 -14.21
N ILE A 92 14.48 11.07 -13.04
CA ILE A 92 15.78 11.30 -12.39
C ILE A 92 16.81 10.26 -12.86
N THR A 93 16.38 9.07 -13.26
CA THR A 93 17.21 8.01 -13.90
C THR A 93 17.26 8.00 -15.45
N PRO A 94 17.34 9.13 -16.18
CA PRO A 94 17.84 9.12 -17.55
C PRO A 94 19.27 9.67 -17.58
N LYS A 95 20.25 8.78 -17.86
CA LYS A 95 21.69 9.01 -18.16
C LYS A 95 22.68 8.84 -17.00
N LEU A 96 23.03 7.60 -16.67
CA LEU A 96 24.41 7.26 -16.25
C LEU A 96 24.92 5.98 -16.95
N LEU A 97 24.79 5.93 -18.27
CA LEU A 97 25.60 5.09 -19.17
C LEU A 97 25.94 6.04 -20.33
N SER A 98 27.17 6.53 -20.51
CA SER A 98 28.40 5.78 -20.78
C SER A 98 29.63 6.52 -20.25
N ASN A 99 30.39 5.88 -19.35
CA ASN A 99 31.82 6.10 -19.29
C ASN A 99 32.46 4.74 -19.02
N GLU A 100 32.76 4.03 -20.12
CA GLU A 100 33.73 2.96 -20.15
C GLU A 100 35.05 3.49 -19.59
N ARG A 101 35.37 3.18 -18.34
CA ARG A 101 36.75 3.25 -17.85
C ARG A 101 37.37 1.88 -18.01
N SER A 102 38.14 1.75 -19.09
CA SER A 102 39.19 0.74 -19.22
C SER A 102 40.10 0.77 -17.99
N GLY A 103 40.22 -0.36 -17.29
CA GLY A 103 41.16 -0.52 -16.18
C GLY A 103 40.91 -1.83 -15.43
N GLY A 104 41.79 -2.81 -15.61
CA GLY A 104 41.63 -4.19 -15.17
C GLY A 104 41.54 -4.40 -13.66
N ASP A 105 40.89 -5.49 -13.25
CA ASP A 105 41.61 -6.72 -12.87
C ASP A 105 40.63 -7.88 -12.63
N SER A 106 41.13 -9.08 -12.96
CA SER A 106 40.47 -10.38 -12.89
C SER A 106 40.11 -10.78 -11.46
N LEU A 107 38.92 -11.37 -11.25
CA LEU A 107 38.70 -12.68 -10.58
C LEU A 107 37.19 -12.95 -10.41
N PHE A 108 36.76 -14.17 -10.77
CA PHE A 108 35.39 -14.73 -10.78
C PHE A 108 34.56 -14.57 -12.06
N SER A 109 34.97 -15.34 -13.07
CA SER A 109 34.09 -15.77 -14.16
C SER A 109 32.99 -16.70 -13.64
N ARG A 110 31.73 -16.26 -13.72
CA ARG A 110 30.58 -17.15 -13.82
C ARG A 110 29.82 -16.78 -15.08
N ASN A 111 29.99 -17.60 -16.11
CA ASN A 111 29.18 -17.60 -17.32
C ASN A 111 27.69 -17.65 -16.94
N ARG A 112 26.99 -16.52 -17.08
CA ARG A 112 25.52 -16.48 -17.11
C ARG A 112 25.13 -16.26 -18.58
N PRO A 113 24.30 -17.13 -19.19
CA PRO A 113 23.91 -16.94 -20.59
C PRO A 113 23.12 -15.64 -20.73
N CYS A 114 23.50 -14.86 -21.73
CA CYS A 114 22.89 -13.60 -22.13
C CYS A 114 21.44 -13.85 -22.56
N VAL A 115 20.47 -13.39 -21.77
CA VAL A 115 19.07 -13.29 -22.19
C VAL A 115 18.87 -11.90 -22.82
N PRO A 116 18.12 -11.79 -23.93
CA PRO A 116 18.02 -10.55 -24.67
C PRO A 116 17.36 -9.44 -23.84
N GLU A 117 17.97 -8.27 -23.97
CA GLU A 117 17.74 -7.00 -23.30
C GLU A 117 16.28 -6.54 -23.44
N TYR A 118 15.48 -6.78 -22.40
CA TYR A 118 14.27 -6.01 -22.19
C TYR A 118 14.70 -4.60 -21.81
N ASN A 119 14.16 -3.57 -22.44
CA ASN A 119 14.33 -2.18 -22.01
C ASN A 119 14.00 -2.10 -20.51
N HIS A 120 15.02 -2.06 -19.67
CA HIS A 120 14.89 -2.06 -18.22
C HIS A 120 14.28 -0.72 -17.82
N VAL A 121 12.98 -0.71 -17.55
CA VAL A 121 12.47 0.19 -16.51
C VAL A 121 13.19 -0.29 -15.26
N GLU A 122 14.07 0.52 -14.69
CA GLU A 122 14.73 0.16 -13.44
C GLU A 122 13.62 -0.10 -12.41
N ASP A 123 13.62 -1.31 -11.85
CA ASP A 123 12.64 -1.69 -10.83
C ASP A 123 12.81 -0.76 -9.62
N LEU A 124 11.70 -0.31 -9.04
CA LEU A 124 11.72 0.48 -7.80
C LEU A 124 12.45 -0.29 -6.71
N ASP A 125 13.41 0.37 -6.06
CA ASP A 125 14.18 -0.27 -5.00
C ASP A 125 13.50 -0.12 -3.61
N ALA A 126 14.19 -0.62 -2.57
CA ALA A 126 13.68 -0.56 -1.21
C ALA A 126 13.61 0.88 -0.64
N ASP A 127 14.49 1.78 -1.08
CA ASP A 127 14.47 3.18 -0.65
C ASP A 127 13.35 3.94 -1.37
N ASP A 128 13.13 3.68 -2.66
CA ASP A 128 11.98 4.19 -3.42
C ASP A 128 10.66 3.79 -2.75
N ALA A 129 10.52 2.51 -2.38
CA ALA A 129 9.34 2.01 -1.68
C ALA A 129 9.14 2.72 -0.32
N ARG A 130 10.22 2.95 0.42
CA ARG A 130 10.19 3.68 1.69
C ARG A 130 9.78 5.14 1.50
N GLN A 131 10.35 5.84 0.52
CA GLN A 131 10.02 7.23 0.22
C GLN A 131 8.56 7.38 -0.21
N LEU A 132 8.08 6.48 -1.07
CA LEU A 132 6.67 6.43 -1.48
C LEU A 132 5.75 6.20 -0.28
N ALA A 133 6.09 5.27 0.61
CA ALA A 133 5.32 5.00 1.83
C ALA A 133 5.25 6.24 2.75
N ILE A 134 6.37 6.93 2.96
CA ILE A 134 6.42 8.17 3.75
C ILE A 134 5.52 9.24 3.13
N LYS A 135 5.60 9.43 1.80
CA LYS A 135 4.81 10.44 1.08
C LYS A 135 3.30 10.17 1.19
N LEU A 136 2.89 8.90 1.09
CA LEU A 136 1.51 8.49 1.26
C LEU A 136 1.02 8.71 2.71
N ALA A 137 1.83 8.31 3.70
CA ALA A 137 1.50 8.50 5.11
C ALA A 137 1.37 9.98 5.49
N GLN A 138 2.29 10.83 5.02
CA GLN A 138 2.23 12.28 5.23
C GLN A 138 0.96 12.88 4.59
N SER A 139 0.64 12.47 3.35
CA SER A 139 -0.56 12.95 2.66
C SER A 139 -1.84 12.58 3.42
N ALA A 140 -1.92 11.35 3.94
CA ALA A 140 -3.03 10.90 4.76
C ALA A 140 -3.12 11.67 6.09
N TYR A 141 -1.98 11.87 6.77
CA TYR A 141 -1.91 12.62 8.01
C TYR A 141 -2.41 14.06 7.84
N THR A 142 -1.93 14.77 6.81
CA THR A 142 -2.36 16.14 6.51
C THR A 142 -3.86 16.22 6.27
N LYS A 143 -4.43 15.25 5.55
CA LYS A 143 -5.88 15.18 5.34
C LYS A 143 -6.66 14.86 6.61
N ALA A 144 -6.16 13.97 7.45
CA ALA A 144 -6.81 13.62 8.72
C ALA A 144 -6.96 14.83 9.66
N HIS A 145 -6.03 15.80 9.58
CA HIS A 145 -5.99 16.99 10.43
C HIS A 145 -6.56 18.25 9.74
N ASN A 146 -7.10 18.12 8.52
CA ASN A 146 -7.72 19.21 7.81
C ASN A 146 -9.24 19.01 7.76
N ASN A 147 -9.96 19.71 8.63
CA ASN A 147 -11.42 19.61 8.75
C ASN A 147 -12.18 20.11 7.51
N ASP A 148 -11.53 20.89 6.64
CA ASP A 148 -12.14 21.38 5.40
C ASP A 148 -12.04 20.36 4.26
N CYS A 149 -11.25 19.30 4.43
CA CYS A 149 -11.06 18.25 3.44
C CYS A 149 -12.02 17.09 3.68
N LEU A 150 -12.83 16.76 2.66
CA LEU A 150 -13.59 15.52 2.68
C LEU A 150 -12.65 14.31 2.58
N THR A 151 -12.71 13.45 3.59
CA THR A 151 -12.03 12.15 3.59
C THR A 151 -13.01 11.01 3.26
N PRO A 152 -12.53 9.84 2.80
CA PRO A 152 -13.35 8.64 2.68
C PRO A 152 -14.13 8.31 3.97
N PHE A 153 -13.49 8.43 5.13
CA PHE A 153 -14.12 8.23 6.43
C PHE A 153 -15.23 9.24 6.68
N GLY A 154 -14.93 10.55 6.55
CA GLY A 154 -15.92 11.62 6.72
C GLY A 154 -17.11 11.46 5.76
N LYS A 155 -16.86 11.02 4.52
CA LYS A 155 -17.90 10.71 3.54
C LYS A 155 -18.80 9.55 4.01
N ARG A 156 -18.22 8.49 4.60
CA ARG A 156 -18.97 7.36 5.16
C ARG A 156 -19.80 7.79 6.37
N VAL A 157 -19.22 8.57 7.30
CA VAL A 157 -19.93 9.14 8.45
C VAL A 157 -21.13 9.98 8.00
N ASN A 158 -20.91 10.92 7.08
CA ASN A 158 -21.98 11.78 6.55
C ASN A 158 -23.10 10.98 5.88
N LYS A 159 -22.77 9.86 5.23
CA LYS A 159 -23.78 8.97 4.62
C LYS A 159 -24.61 8.26 5.69
N LEU A 160 -23.99 7.81 6.79
CA LEU A 160 -24.69 7.14 7.88
C LEU A 160 -25.63 8.11 8.60
N LEU A 161 -25.16 9.33 8.91
CA LEU A 161 -25.98 10.36 9.57
C LEU A 161 -27.19 10.78 8.74
N LYS A 162 -27.10 10.75 7.41
CA LYS A 162 -28.24 11.06 6.51
C LYS A 162 -29.28 9.95 6.41
N ASN A 163 -28.93 8.74 6.84
CA ASN A 163 -29.79 7.56 6.76
C ASN A 163 -30.40 7.18 8.13
N CYS A 164 -30.10 7.95 9.18
CA CYS A 164 -30.75 7.90 10.49
C CYS A 164 -31.90 8.91 10.55
#